data_AF-A0A814N7X6-F1
#
_entry.id   AF-A0A814N7X6-F1
#
_cell.length_a   1.000
_cell.length_b   1.000
_cell.length_c   1.000
_cell.angle_alpha   90.00
_cell.angle_beta   90.00
_cell.angle_gamma   90.00
#
_symmetry.space_group_name_H-M   'P 1'
#
loop_
_entity.id
_entity.type
_entity.pdbx_description
1 polymer ?
#
loop_
_entity_poly.entity_id
_entity_poly.type
_entity_poly.pdbx_seq_one_letter_code
_entity_poly.pdbx_strand_id
1 'polypeptide(L)'
;MAATRAAESLEGGQDRREEDRARHAASRAAEDSIQRRTRSEDQRRRQAASRAAQRTFMEGEAFRYDPANNYDSHPQLYIGQISDVCPYCNALKWHAETRGMCCSGGKVKLPELQPPPEPLK
;
A
#
# COMPACT_ATOMS: atom_id res chain seq x y z
N MET A 1 -5.79 12.58 35.67
CA MET A 1 -6.56 12.58 34.41
C MET A 1 -6.40 11.31 33.57
N ALA A 2 -5.20 10.76 33.38
CA ALA A 2 -5.04 9.49 32.62
C ALA A 2 -5.53 8.26 33.42
N ALA A 3 -5.16 8.15 34.70
CA ALA A 3 -5.61 7.07 35.58
C ALA A 3 -7.12 7.06 35.84
N THR A 4 -7.76 8.24 35.85
CA THR A 4 -9.22 8.38 36.02
C THR A 4 -10.02 7.97 34.80
N ARG A 5 -9.40 7.95 33.60
CA ARG A 5 -10.03 7.46 32.35
C ARG A 5 -9.90 5.95 32.19
N ALA A 6 -8.85 5.35 32.76
CA ALA A 6 -8.64 3.90 32.72
C ALA A 6 -9.57 3.13 33.66
N ALA A 7 -10.06 3.78 34.73
CA ALA A 7 -11.01 3.24 35.70
C ALA A 7 -12.47 3.71 35.45
N GLU A 8 -12.73 4.39 34.33
CA GLU A 8 -14.06 4.91 33.96
C GLU A 8 -14.99 3.76 33.55
N SER A 9 -16.25 3.79 34.00
CA SER A 9 -17.26 2.82 33.56
C SER A 9 -17.59 3.03 32.07
N LEU A 10 -18.15 2.02 31.42
CA LEU A 10 -18.54 2.13 30.01
C LEU A 10 -19.58 3.24 29.80
N GLU A 11 -20.57 3.35 30.69
CA GLU A 11 -21.61 4.38 30.66
C GLU A 11 -21.03 5.78 30.91
N GLY A 12 -20.21 5.95 31.96
CA GLY A 12 -19.55 7.24 32.22
C GLY A 12 -18.64 7.68 31.08
N GLY A 13 -17.98 6.73 30.42
CA GLY A 13 -17.18 6.98 29.23
C GLY A 13 -18.02 7.34 27.99
N GLN A 14 -19.24 6.83 27.88
CA GLN A 14 -20.19 7.19 26.81
C GLN A 14 -20.72 8.60 27.03
N ASP A 15 -21.18 8.92 28.23
CA ASP A 15 -21.71 10.25 28.59
C ASP A 15 -20.67 11.33 28.33
N ARG A 16 -19.44 11.13 28.80
CA ARG A 16 -18.34 12.06 28.55
C ARG A 16 -18.04 12.26 27.06
N ARG A 17 -18.08 11.20 26.25
CA ARG A 17 -17.89 11.31 24.79
C ARG A 17 -19.04 12.04 24.12
N GLU A 18 -20.26 11.93 24.65
CA GLU A 18 -21.42 12.67 24.16
C GLU A 18 -21.32 14.15 24.51
N GLU A 19 -20.94 14.48 25.74
CA GLU A 19 -20.66 15.86 26.15
C GLU A 19 -19.53 16.49 25.33
N ASP A 20 -18.40 15.76 25.13
CA ASP A 20 -17.30 16.22 24.28
C ASP A 20 -17.80 16.51 22.86
N ARG A 21 -18.65 15.63 22.30
CA ARG A 21 -19.26 15.82 20.97
C ARG A 21 -20.16 17.05 20.93
N ALA A 22 -21.00 17.25 21.94
CA ALA A 22 -21.89 18.40 22.05
C ALA A 22 -21.11 19.72 22.16
N ARG A 23 -20.06 19.76 23.00
CA ARG A 23 -19.18 20.94 23.12
C ARG A 23 -18.47 21.27 21.81
N HIS A 24 -17.93 20.27 21.12
CA HIS A 24 -17.32 20.49 19.80
C HIS A 24 -18.35 20.91 18.73
N ALA A 25 -19.58 20.41 18.79
CA ALA A 25 -20.65 20.84 17.88
C ALA A 25 -21.04 22.31 18.11
N ALA A 26 -21.21 22.72 19.37
CA ALA A 26 -21.51 24.10 19.74
C ALA A 26 -20.37 25.06 19.32
N SER A 27 -19.11 24.69 19.58
CA SER A 27 -17.94 25.47 19.14
C SER A 27 -17.91 25.63 17.62
N ARG A 28 -18.22 24.57 16.85
CA ARG A 28 -18.31 24.64 15.38
C ARG A 28 -19.45 25.51 14.88
N ALA A 29 -20.58 25.54 15.59
CA ALA A 29 -21.72 26.38 15.25
C ALA A 29 -21.43 27.88 15.48
N ALA A 30 -20.60 28.19 16.46
CA ALA A 30 -20.16 29.55 16.78
C ALA A 30 -18.98 30.07 15.92
N GLU A 31 -18.42 29.23 15.03
CA GLU A 31 -17.29 29.63 14.16
C GLU A 31 -17.69 30.77 13.21
N ASP A 32 -16.82 31.78 13.13
CA ASP A 32 -16.88 32.79 12.06
C ASP A 32 -16.43 32.21 10.70
N SER A 33 -16.57 33.01 9.64
CA SER A 33 -16.24 32.58 8.27
C SER A 33 -14.76 32.28 8.05
N ILE A 34 -13.86 32.99 8.75
CA ILE A 34 -12.41 32.83 8.64
C ILE A 34 -11.98 31.57 9.40
N GLN A 35 -12.45 31.38 10.64
CA GLN A 35 -12.23 30.19 11.44
C GLN A 35 -12.73 28.92 10.75
N ARG A 36 -13.90 29.00 10.09
CA ARG A 36 -14.42 27.89 9.30
C ARG A 36 -13.51 27.55 8.11
N ARG A 37 -12.98 28.57 7.42
CA ARG A 37 -12.08 28.38 6.28
C ARG A 37 -10.77 27.74 6.71
N THR A 38 -10.13 28.25 7.76
CA THR A 38 -8.86 27.71 8.28
C THR A 38 -9.01 26.26 8.74
N ARG A 39 -10.09 25.92 9.47
CA ARG A 39 -10.39 24.54 9.86
C ARG A 39 -10.53 23.61 8.66
N SER A 40 -11.26 24.05 7.63
CA SER A 40 -11.44 23.28 6.39
C SER A 40 -10.11 23.05 5.67
N GLU A 41 -9.26 24.08 5.57
CA GLU A 41 -7.93 23.98 4.96
C GLU A 41 -7.02 23.02 5.74
N ASP A 42 -7.01 23.10 7.07
CA ASP A 42 -6.26 22.18 7.91
C ASP A 42 -6.74 20.74 7.78
N GLN A 43 -8.06 20.52 7.73
CA GLN A 43 -8.63 19.20 7.52
C GLN A 43 -8.22 18.63 6.16
N ARG A 44 -8.27 19.44 5.10
CA ARG A 44 -7.79 19.05 3.76
C ARG A 44 -6.31 18.70 3.78
N ARG A 45 -5.48 19.52 4.43
CA ARG A 45 -4.03 19.28 4.56
C ARG A 45 -3.74 17.97 5.29
N ARG A 46 -4.42 17.70 6.41
CA ARG A 46 -4.26 16.44 7.16
C ARG A 46 -4.69 15.22 6.35
N GLN A 47 -5.81 15.32 5.64
CA GLN A 47 -6.28 14.24 4.76
C GLN A 47 -5.30 14.01 3.60
N ALA A 48 -4.79 15.07 2.97
CA ALA A 48 -3.80 14.97 1.92
C ALA A 48 -2.50 14.32 2.42
N ALA A 49 -2.00 14.73 3.59
CA ALA A 49 -0.81 14.15 4.20
C ALA A 49 -1.01 12.67 4.54
N SER A 50 -2.15 12.29 5.11
CA SER A 50 -2.46 10.88 5.41
C SER A 50 -2.56 10.03 4.15
N ARG A 51 -3.21 10.53 3.09
CA ARG A 51 -3.25 9.85 1.78
C ARG A 51 -1.88 9.75 1.15
N ALA A 52 -1.05 10.79 1.25
CA ALA A 52 0.32 10.78 0.74
C ALA A 52 1.16 9.72 1.47
N ALA A 53 1.12 9.70 2.80
CA ALA A 53 1.81 8.70 3.61
C ALA A 53 1.35 7.27 3.28
N GLN A 54 0.04 7.07 3.06
CA GLN A 54 -0.49 5.78 2.64
C GLN A 54 -0.02 5.37 1.23
N ARG A 55 0.19 6.33 0.32
CA ARG A 55 0.74 6.05 -1.02
C ARG A 55 2.23 5.73 -1.01
N THR A 56 3.00 6.35 -0.14
CA THR A 56 4.46 6.19 -0.08
C THR A 56 4.89 5.10 0.90
N PHE A 57 3.97 4.46 1.62
CA PHE A 57 4.28 3.54 2.72
C PHE A 57 5.22 2.40 2.32
N MET A 58 5.06 1.84 1.11
CA MET A 58 5.91 0.74 0.61
C MET A 58 7.01 1.21 -0.36
N GLU A 59 7.14 2.52 -0.60
CA GLU A 59 8.11 3.03 -1.57
C GLU A 59 9.54 2.79 -1.06
N GLY A 60 10.26 1.89 -1.72
CA GLY A 60 11.63 1.52 -1.34
C GLY A 60 11.76 0.52 -0.18
N GLU A 61 10.64 0.02 0.37
CA GLU A 61 10.66 -0.99 1.45
C GLU A 61 11.35 -2.29 1.02
N ALA A 62 11.27 -2.66 -0.26
CA ALA A 62 11.97 -3.84 -0.79
C ALA A 62 13.50 -3.77 -0.63
N PHE A 63 14.09 -2.57 -0.58
CA PHE A 63 15.53 -2.38 -0.36
C PHE A 63 15.94 -2.44 1.11
N ARG A 64 14.97 -2.33 2.04
CA ARG A 64 15.18 -2.35 3.49
C ARG A 64 14.40 -3.50 4.12
N TYR A 65 14.59 -4.70 3.57
CA TYR A 65 13.93 -5.88 4.07
C TYR A 65 14.23 -6.09 5.56
N ASP A 66 13.17 -6.15 6.38
CA ASP A 66 13.24 -6.50 7.80
C ASP A 66 12.43 -7.78 8.05
N PRO A 67 13.08 -8.92 8.38
CA PRO A 67 12.40 -10.19 8.59
C PRO A 67 11.43 -10.21 9.79
N ALA A 68 11.46 -9.20 10.67
CA ALA A 68 10.50 -9.09 11.76
C ALA A 68 9.10 -8.64 11.27
N ASN A 69 9.01 -8.06 10.07
CA ASN A 69 7.75 -7.59 9.50
C ASN A 69 6.99 -8.71 8.79
N ASN A 70 5.67 -8.78 9.02
CA ASN A 70 4.79 -9.69 8.30
C ASN A 70 4.29 -9.07 6.99
N TYR A 71 5.11 -9.14 5.95
CA TYR A 71 4.79 -8.60 4.61
C TYR A 71 3.62 -9.33 3.93
N ASP A 72 3.44 -10.63 4.17
CA ASP A 72 2.38 -11.45 3.54
C ASP A 72 0.97 -10.96 3.89
N SER A 73 0.81 -10.41 5.09
CA SER A 73 -0.47 -9.91 5.59
C SER A 73 -0.82 -8.49 5.10
N HIS A 74 0.08 -7.82 4.37
CA HIS A 74 -0.07 -6.41 4.09
C HIS A 74 -1.10 -6.16 2.97
N PRO A 75 -2.17 -5.37 3.20
CA PRO A 75 -3.28 -5.22 2.24
C PRO A 75 -2.89 -4.68 0.87
N GLN A 76 -1.76 -3.96 0.78
CA GLN A 76 -1.28 -3.39 -0.48
C GLN A 76 -0.17 -4.22 -1.15
N LEU A 77 0.31 -5.31 -0.53
CA LEU A 77 1.36 -6.18 -1.08
C LEU A 77 0.77 -7.45 -1.69
N TYR A 78 -0.07 -7.29 -2.72
CA TYR A 78 -0.56 -8.41 -3.50
C TYR A 78 0.21 -8.51 -4.82
N ILE A 79 1.27 -9.34 -4.84
CA ILE A 79 2.07 -9.61 -6.06
C ILE A 79 1.31 -10.53 -7.04
N GLY A 80 0.35 -11.30 -6.53
CA GLY A 80 -0.43 -12.27 -7.31
C GLY A 80 0.18 -13.67 -7.30
N GLN A 81 -0.53 -14.62 -7.92
CA GLN A 81 -0.10 -16.01 -8.05
C GLN A 81 0.85 -16.20 -9.24
N ILE A 82 1.74 -17.18 -9.14
CA ILE A 82 2.59 -17.64 -10.24
C ILE A 82 1.77 -18.64 -11.06
N SER A 83 1.03 -18.15 -12.05
CA SER A 83 0.09 -18.95 -12.86
C SER A 83 0.44 -19.02 -14.33
N ASP A 84 1.24 -18.08 -14.84
CA ASP A 84 1.52 -17.99 -16.26
C ASP A 84 2.70 -18.89 -16.61
N VAL A 85 2.64 -19.58 -17.74
CA VAL A 85 3.78 -20.36 -18.24
C VAL A 85 4.54 -19.53 -19.28
N CYS A 86 5.85 -19.38 -19.09
CA CYS A 86 6.71 -18.71 -20.04
C CYS A 86 6.85 -19.54 -21.32
N PRO A 87 6.61 -18.97 -22.51
CA PRO A 87 6.70 -19.71 -23.78
C PRO A 87 8.14 -20.08 -24.16
N TYR A 88 9.13 -19.40 -23.59
CA TYR A 88 10.55 -19.59 -23.94
C TYR A 88 11.23 -20.65 -23.08
N CYS A 89 10.98 -20.65 -21.78
CA CYS A 89 11.66 -21.56 -20.84
C CYS A 89 10.73 -22.56 -20.15
N ASN A 90 9.41 -22.50 -20.39
CA ASN A 90 8.38 -23.27 -19.69
C ASN A 90 8.36 -23.09 -18.17
N ALA A 91 9.05 -22.08 -17.63
CA ALA A 91 8.96 -21.75 -16.21
C ALA A 91 7.60 -21.09 -15.90
N LEU A 92 7.09 -21.33 -14.70
CA LEU A 92 5.99 -20.56 -14.15
C LEU A 92 6.48 -19.13 -13.83
N LYS A 93 5.67 -18.13 -14.15
CA LYS A 93 5.95 -16.70 -13.96
C LYS A 93 4.73 -15.97 -13.39
N TRP A 94 4.94 -14.79 -12.80
CA TRP A 94 3.81 -13.91 -12.48
C TRP A 94 3.22 -13.29 -13.76
N HIS A 95 1.96 -12.87 -13.67
CA HIS A 95 1.29 -12.22 -14.79
C HIS A 95 1.99 -10.93 -15.22
N ALA A 96 2.31 -10.07 -14.26
CA ALA A 96 3.00 -8.80 -14.47
C ALA A 96 4.54 -8.90 -14.44
N GLU A 97 5.11 -10.11 -14.49
CA GLU A 97 6.57 -10.28 -14.51
C GLU A 97 7.16 -9.79 -15.84
N THR A 98 8.24 -9.00 -15.75
CA THR A 98 8.97 -8.53 -16.92
C THR A 98 9.45 -9.70 -17.77
N ARG A 99 9.25 -9.60 -19.09
CA ARG A 99 9.71 -10.62 -20.05
C ARG A 99 11.20 -10.91 -19.85
N GLY A 100 11.57 -12.19 -19.82
CA GLY A 100 12.95 -12.62 -19.71
C GLY A 100 13.48 -12.78 -18.28
N MET A 101 12.78 -12.28 -17.24
CA MET A 101 13.19 -12.50 -15.84
C MET A 101 13.24 -13.99 -15.49
N CYS A 102 12.15 -14.73 -15.74
CA CYS A 102 12.12 -16.20 -15.65
C CYS A 102 13.09 -16.95 -16.61
N CYS A 103 13.62 -16.29 -17.64
CA CYS A 103 14.54 -16.90 -18.63
C CYS A 103 16.03 -16.66 -18.31
N SER A 104 16.34 -15.77 -17.37
CA SER A 104 17.70 -15.32 -17.04
C SER A 104 18.64 -16.44 -16.57
N GLY A 105 18.08 -17.57 -16.09
CA GLY A 105 18.84 -18.77 -15.74
C GLY A 105 19.28 -19.65 -16.92
N GLY A 106 19.15 -19.18 -18.17
CA GLY A 106 19.71 -19.84 -19.36
C GLY A 106 18.90 -21.01 -19.92
N LYS A 107 17.72 -21.33 -19.36
CA LYS A 107 16.86 -22.43 -19.84
C LYS A 107 15.94 -22.00 -20.98
N VAL A 108 16.44 -21.25 -21.96
CA VAL A 108 15.65 -20.81 -23.11
C VAL A 108 15.64 -21.91 -24.17
N LYS A 109 14.45 -22.38 -24.56
CA LYS A 109 14.26 -23.21 -25.74
C LYS A 109 14.40 -22.31 -26.97
N LEU A 110 15.56 -22.36 -27.60
CA LEU A 110 15.76 -21.72 -28.90
C LEU A 110 15.12 -22.57 -30.00
N PRO A 111 14.55 -21.94 -31.04
CA PRO A 111 14.22 -22.65 -32.27
C PRO A 111 15.44 -23.37 -32.82
N GLU A 112 15.22 -24.52 -33.47
CA GLU A 112 16.30 -25.24 -34.15
C GLU A 112 16.89 -24.35 -35.25
N LEU A 113 18.22 -24.18 -35.24
CA LEU A 113 18.92 -23.38 -36.25
C LEU A 113 18.86 -24.14 -37.58
N GLN A 114 18.44 -23.46 -38.64
CA GLN A 114 18.58 -24.02 -39.97
C GLN A 114 20.08 -24.19 -40.29
N PRO A 115 20.47 -25.28 -40.99
CA PRO A 115 21.84 -25.42 -41.45
C PRO A 115 22.22 -24.23 -42.33
N PRO A 116 23.48 -23.77 -42.27
CA PRO A 116 23.95 -22.69 -43.14
C PRO A 116 23.76 -23.07 -44.61
N PRO A 117 23.46 -22.12 -45.50
CA PRO A 117 23.39 -22.38 -46.93
C PRO A 117 24.72 -22.93 -47.44
N GLU A 118 24.66 -23.81 -48.45
CA GLU A 118 25.88 -24.38 -49.06
C GLU A 118 26.83 -23.26 -49.52
N PRO A 119 28.15 -23.43 -49.35
CA PRO A 119 29.12 -22.45 -49.80
C PRO A 119 29.00 -22.22 -51.31
N LEU A 120 29.08 -20.95 -51.72
CA LEU A 120 29.12 -20.58 -53.14
C LEU A 120 30.37 -21.20 -53.77
N LYS A 121 30.19 -21.92 -54.88
CA LYS A 121 31.28 -22.48 -55.70
C LYS A 121 32.03 -21.39 -56.46
#